data_AF-A0A2N1R2F6-F1
#
_entry.id   AF-A0A2N1R2F6-F1
#
_cell.length_a   1.000
_cell.length_b   1.000
_cell.length_c   1.000
_cell.angle_alpha   90.00
_cell.angle_beta   90.00
_cell.angle_gamma   90.00
#
_symmetry.space_group_name_H-M   'P 1'
#
loop_
_entity.id
_entity.type
_entity.pdbx_description
1 polymer ?
#
loop_
_entity_poly.entity_id
_entity_poly.type
_entity_poly.pdbx_seq_one_letter_code
_entity_poly.pdbx_strand_id
1 'polypeptide(L)'
;MAILALGLVTAAAQDSSELIDTYRRNFVRSSLGTKLELLKEASSYQGVDMGPLYDTSIQFILSNASLLSTDAVLRDMSILSVNMVRKYRYAPAADHLWELFGVYKDNMVRVPVLQTLAEVAIGNKHILKELNSSLDTQATLFKAGTRPDEAVLDATVYAVGRLGDSSSFPYLFAVYTASVSKSITDRAGTAMAALDGDYASFLAEVIRSHPPADKSAALEAG
;
A
#
# COMPACT_ATOMS: atom_id res chain seq x y z
N MET A 1 3.86 12.50 -51.81
CA MET A 1 4.50 11.46 -50.99
C MET A 1 4.23 11.78 -49.54
N ALA A 2 3.37 11.01 -48.87
CA ALA A 2 2.98 11.23 -47.49
C ALA A 2 3.50 10.08 -46.61
N ILE A 3 4.57 10.40 -45.88
CA ILE A 3 5.02 9.97 -44.54
C ILE A 3 4.50 8.59 -44.07
N LEU A 4 5.37 7.58 -44.16
CA LEU A 4 5.39 6.38 -43.33
C LEU A 4 6.12 6.73 -42.02
N ALA A 5 5.42 6.79 -40.89
CA ALA A 5 6.05 6.95 -39.57
C ALA A 5 5.22 6.31 -38.43
N LEU A 6 4.74 5.08 -38.63
CA LEU A 6 3.97 4.33 -37.60
C LEU A 6 4.62 3.00 -37.16
N GLY A 7 5.85 2.70 -37.58
CA GLY A 7 6.45 1.36 -37.39
C GLY A 7 7.41 1.17 -36.20
N LEU A 8 7.83 2.22 -35.49
CA LEU A 8 8.95 2.11 -34.53
C LEU A 8 8.54 1.86 -33.07
N VAL A 9 7.27 2.06 -32.71
CA VAL A 9 6.80 1.90 -31.31
C VAL A 9 6.48 0.44 -30.97
N THR A 10 6.11 -0.38 -31.96
CA THR A 10 5.66 -1.76 -31.72
C THR A 10 6.82 -2.72 -31.40
N ALA A 11 8.02 -2.49 -31.94
CA ALA A 11 9.16 -3.39 -31.74
C ALA A 11 9.70 -3.37 -30.30
N ALA A 12 9.86 -2.19 -29.70
CA ALA A 12 10.41 -2.05 -28.34
C ALA A 12 9.47 -2.61 -27.24
N ALA A 13 8.15 -2.52 -27.46
CA ALA A 13 7.15 -3.08 -26.56
C ALA A 13 7.13 -4.62 -26.62
N GLN A 14 7.35 -5.19 -27.80
CA GLN A 14 7.40 -6.64 -28.00
C GLN A 14 8.62 -7.26 -27.29
N ASP A 15 9.82 -6.68 -27.46
CA ASP A 15 11.04 -7.15 -26.81
C ASP A 15 10.94 -7.08 -25.27
N SER A 16 10.30 -6.02 -24.75
CA SER A 16 10.07 -5.84 -23.31
C SER A 16 9.14 -6.92 -22.74
N SER A 17 8.07 -7.27 -23.44
CA SER A 17 7.13 -8.32 -23.01
C SER A 17 7.79 -9.70 -23.02
N GLU A 18 8.59 -10.02 -24.05
CA GLU A 18 9.28 -11.30 -24.14
C GLU A 18 10.32 -11.48 -23.02
N LEU A 19 11.02 -10.40 -22.66
CA LEU A 19 11.95 -10.38 -21.53
C LEU A 19 11.22 -10.69 -20.21
N ILE A 20 10.12 -10.00 -19.93
CA ILE A 20 9.33 -10.20 -18.71
C ILE A 20 8.84 -11.65 -18.63
N ASP A 21 8.29 -12.19 -19.71
CA ASP A 21 7.80 -13.57 -19.74
C ASP A 21 8.92 -14.59 -19.54
N THR A 22 10.12 -14.31 -20.04
CA THR A 22 11.29 -15.14 -19.81
C THR A 22 11.69 -15.16 -18.34
N TYR A 23 11.75 -13.99 -17.68
CA TYR A 23 12.00 -13.93 -16.24
C TYR A 23 10.91 -14.63 -15.43
N ARG A 24 9.63 -14.47 -15.78
CA ARG A 24 8.53 -15.14 -15.08
C ARG A 24 8.60 -16.66 -15.21
N ARG A 25 8.89 -17.19 -16.40
CA ARG A 25 9.09 -18.64 -16.62
C ARG A 25 10.28 -19.17 -15.81
N ASN A 26 11.41 -18.47 -15.83
CA ASN A 26 12.59 -18.85 -15.08
C ASN A 26 12.35 -18.78 -13.57
N PHE A 27 11.63 -17.75 -13.12
CA PHE A 27 11.22 -17.59 -11.74
C PHE A 27 10.42 -18.80 -11.30
N VAL A 28 9.34 -19.17 -11.99
CA VAL A 28 8.47 -20.31 -11.62
C VAL A 28 9.26 -21.61 -11.50
N ARG A 29 10.16 -21.90 -12.44
CA ARG A 29 10.88 -23.19 -12.55
C ARG A 29 12.08 -23.34 -11.62
N SER A 30 12.52 -22.27 -10.97
CA SER A 30 13.77 -22.24 -10.22
C SER A 30 13.60 -22.52 -8.73
N SER A 31 14.71 -22.86 -8.05
CA SER A 31 14.76 -23.08 -6.60
C SER A 31 14.49 -21.78 -5.83
N LEU A 32 14.13 -21.86 -4.54
CA LEU A 32 13.84 -20.67 -3.72
C LEU A 32 15.02 -19.68 -3.69
N GLY A 33 16.25 -20.16 -3.51
CA GLY A 33 17.43 -19.29 -3.54
C GLY A 33 17.65 -18.64 -4.90
N THR A 34 17.42 -19.38 -5.98
CA THR A 34 17.54 -18.86 -7.35
C THR A 34 16.46 -17.82 -7.67
N LYS A 35 15.24 -17.96 -7.12
CA LYS A 35 14.16 -16.98 -7.30
C LYS A 35 14.58 -15.59 -6.80
N LEU A 36 15.18 -15.50 -5.61
CA LEU A 36 15.64 -14.22 -5.07
C LEU A 36 16.71 -13.58 -5.96
N GLU A 37 17.69 -14.35 -6.43
CA GLU A 37 18.74 -13.83 -7.32
C GLU A 37 18.19 -13.35 -8.66
N LEU A 38 17.22 -14.07 -9.25
CA LEU A 38 16.53 -13.64 -10.47
C LEU A 38 15.83 -12.28 -10.29
N LEU A 39 15.18 -12.07 -9.14
CA LEU A 39 14.51 -10.79 -8.84
C LEU A 39 15.50 -9.64 -8.66
N LYS A 40 16.66 -9.90 -8.03
CA LYS A 40 17.75 -8.93 -7.88
C LYS A 40 18.35 -8.56 -9.23
N GLU A 41 18.62 -9.55 -10.07
CA GLU A 41 19.11 -9.32 -11.44
C GLU A 41 18.13 -8.47 -12.24
N ALA A 42 16.84 -8.84 -12.25
CA ALA A 42 15.79 -8.09 -12.92
C ALA A 42 15.69 -6.63 -12.44
N SER A 43 16.03 -6.35 -11.18
CA SER A 43 15.91 -5.00 -10.59
C SER A 43 16.89 -3.98 -11.19
N SER A 44 17.96 -4.48 -11.81
CA SER A 44 19.00 -3.68 -12.46
C SER A 44 18.57 -3.17 -13.84
N TYR A 45 17.58 -3.81 -14.48
CA TYR A 45 17.10 -3.40 -15.80
C TYR A 45 16.42 -2.02 -15.72
N GLN A 46 16.78 -1.17 -16.68
CA GLN A 46 16.22 0.17 -16.86
C GLN A 46 15.37 0.19 -18.13
N GLY A 47 14.31 1.00 -18.14
CA GLY A 47 13.46 1.19 -19.32
C GLY A 47 12.44 0.08 -19.60
N VAL A 48 12.43 -0.99 -18.80
CA VAL A 48 11.41 -2.06 -18.85
C VAL A 48 10.63 -2.08 -17.54
N ASP A 49 9.30 -2.07 -17.63
CA ASP A 49 8.41 -2.24 -16.48
C ASP A 49 8.39 -3.71 -16.05
N MET A 50 9.19 -4.03 -15.03
CA MET A 50 9.26 -5.37 -14.46
C MET A 50 8.19 -5.60 -13.37
N GLY A 51 7.24 -4.69 -13.17
CA GLY A 51 6.12 -4.82 -12.23
C GLY A 51 5.42 -6.19 -12.27
N PRO A 52 5.07 -6.75 -13.44
CA PRO A 52 4.43 -8.07 -13.54
C PRO A 52 5.28 -9.22 -12.97
N LEU A 53 6.61 -9.14 -13.03
CA LEU A 53 7.51 -10.14 -12.44
C LEU A 53 7.46 -10.07 -10.91
N TYR A 54 7.50 -8.87 -10.34
CA TYR A 54 7.46 -8.68 -8.90
C TYR A 54 6.09 -9.01 -8.31
N ASP A 55 5.01 -8.74 -9.04
CA ASP A 55 3.67 -9.24 -8.66
C ASP A 55 3.60 -10.77 -8.70
N THR A 56 4.19 -11.41 -9.72
CA THR A 56 4.32 -12.88 -9.78
C THR A 56 5.07 -13.44 -8.56
N SER A 57 6.10 -12.72 -8.09
CA SER A 57 6.82 -13.07 -6.86
C SER A 57 5.94 -12.95 -5.62
N ILE A 58 5.15 -11.87 -5.48
CA ILE A 58 4.19 -11.71 -4.37
C ILE A 58 3.18 -12.86 -4.36
N GLN A 59 2.60 -13.21 -5.51
CA GLN A 59 1.68 -14.35 -5.63
C GLN A 59 2.33 -15.68 -5.20
N PHE A 60 3.60 -15.89 -5.56
CA PHE A 60 4.36 -17.05 -5.08
C PHE A 60 4.53 -17.03 -3.56
N ILE A 61 4.88 -15.89 -2.97
CA ILE A 61 5.00 -15.73 -1.51
C ILE A 61 3.68 -16.08 -0.83
N LEU A 62 2.57 -15.49 -1.30
CA LEU A 62 1.23 -15.72 -0.76
C LEU A 62 0.84 -17.20 -0.80
N SER A 63 1.10 -17.85 -1.93
CA SER A 63 0.81 -19.28 -2.10
C SER A 63 1.63 -20.20 -1.18
N ASN A 64 2.73 -19.71 -0.61
CA ASN A 64 3.64 -20.49 0.23
C ASN A 64 3.73 -19.97 1.68
N ALA A 65 2.99 -18.91 2.02
CA ALA A 65 3.10 -18.19 3.29
C ALA A 65 2.83 -19.08 4.52
N SER A 66 1.86 -20.00 4.43
CA SER A 66 1.51 -20.91 5.52
C SER A 66 2.64 -21.86 5.90
N LEU A 67 3.51 -22.20 4.94
CA LEU A 67 4.60 -23.15 5.15
C LEU A 67 5.90 -22.45 5.54
N LEU A 68 6.08 -21.19 5.13
CA LEU A 68 7.40 -20.55 5.11
C LEU A 68 7.39 -19.08 5.57
N SER A 69 6.36 -18.61 6.29
CA SER A 69 6.26 -17.21 6.75
C SER A 69 7.44 -16.73 7.61
N THR A 70 8.15 -17.64 8.29
CA THR A 70 9.35 -17.32 9.08
C THR A 70 10.66 -17.41 8.29
N ASP A 71 10.61 -17.84 7.02
CA ASP A 71 11.77 -18.00 6.16
C ASP A 71 12.35 -16.63 5.75
N ALA A 72 13.66 -16.47 5.96
CA ALA A 72 14.34 -15.22 5.67
C ALA A 72 14.36 -14.88 4.18
N VAL A 73 14.46 -15.88 3.29
CA VAL A 73 14.50 -15.68 1.84
C VAL A 73 13.14 -15.16 1.34
N LEU A 74 12.04 -15.69 1.85
CA LEU A 74 10.70 -15.17 1.51
C LEU A 74 10.45 -13.76 2.04
N ARG A 75 10.97 -13.42 3.22
CA ARG A 75 10.94 -12.05 3.72
C ARG A 75 11.73 -11.11 2.79
N ASP A 76 12.93 -11.49 2.39
CA ASP A 76 13.76 -10.70 1.48
C ASP A 76 13.10 -10.54 0.10
N MET A 77 12.52 -11.61 -0.44
CA MET A 77 11.73 -11.57 -1.67
C MET A 77 10.52 -10.64 -1.53
N SER A 78 9.83 -10.65 -0.38
CA SER A 78 8.69 -9.78 -0.11
C SER A 78 9.11 -8.32 -0.14
N ILE A 79 10.14 -7.96 0.63
CA ILE A 79 10.65 -6.58 0.71
C ILE A 79 11.10 -6.10 -0.67
N LEU A 80 11.87 -6.91 -1.39
CA LEU A 80 12.31 -6.57 -2.74
C LEU A 80 11.12 -6.37 -3.69
N SER A 81 10.18 -7.32 -3.71
CA SER A 81 9.05 -7.28 -4.64
C SER A 81 8.14 -6.08 -4.38
N VAL A 82 7.85 -5.76 -3.11
CA VAL A 82 7.06 -4.59 -2.71
C VAL A 82 7.74 -3.30 -3.18
N ASN A 83 9.04 -3.14 -2.91
CA ASN A 83 9.80 -1.96 -3.32
C ASN A 83 9.83 -1.79 -4.84
N MET A 84 9.94 -2.89 -5.57
CA MET A 84 9.99 -2.84 -7.04
C MET A 84 8.61 -2.60 -7.65
N VAL A 85 7.53 -3.17 -7.10
CA VAL A 85 6.15 -2.83 -7.48
C VAL A 85 5.91 -1.33 -7.31
N ARG A 86 6.37 -0.74 -6.20
CA ARG A 86 6.33 0.71 -5.98
C ARG A 86 7.13 1.49 -7.01
N LYS A 87 8.40 1.09 -7.26
CA LYS A 87 9.28 1.73 -8.25
C LYS A 87 8.62 1.81 -9.63
N TYR A 88 7.97 0.72 -10.06
CA TYR A 88 7.28 0.66 -11.34
C TYR A 88 5.85 1.19 -11.32
N ARG A 89 5.32 1.55 -10.13
CA ARG A 89 3.92 1.97 -9.92
C ARG A 89 2.91 0.96 -10.47
N TYR A 90 3.19 -0.32 -10.29
CA TYR A 90 2.41 -1.40 -10.88
C TYR A 90 1.09 -1.62 -10.11
N ALA A 91 0.07 -0.84 -10.46
CA ALA A 91 -1.27 -0.86 -9.85
C ALA A 91 -1.96 -2.23 -9.77
N PRO A 92 -1.82 -3.16 -10.74
CA PRO A 92 -2.49 -4.46 -10.65
C PRO A 92 -2.09 -5.32 -9.45
N ALA A 93 -0.97 -5.02 -8.78
CA ALA A 93 -0.52 -5.74 -7.59
C ALA A 93 -1.25 -5.31 -6.29
N ALA A 94 -2.15 -4.32 -6.32
CA ALA A 94 -2.72 -3.73 -5.11
C ALA A 94 -3.43 -4.76 -4.20
N ASP A 95 -4.20 -5.70 -4.76
CA ASP A 95 -4.88 -6.73 -3.96
C ASP A 95 -3.89 -7.73 -3.36
N HIS A 96 -2.90 -8.20 -4.13
CA HIS A 96 -1.85 -9.08 -3.61
C HIS A 96 -1.00 -8.41 -2.53
N LEU A 97 -0.74 -7.10 -2.65
CA LEU A 97 -0.08 -6.32 -1.61
C LEU A 97 -0.89 -6.30 -0.31
N TRP A 98 -2.21 -6.12 -0.40
CA TRP A 98 -3.07 -6.16 0.79
C TRP A 98 -3.10 -7.55 1.44
N GLU A 99 -3.16 -8.61 0.64
CA GLU A 99 -3.04 -9.98 1.16
C GLU A 99 -1.69 -10.19 1.87
N LEU A 100 -0.60 -9.67 1.29
CA LEU A 100 0.74 -9.76 1.87
C LEU A 100 0.84 -9.04 3.21
N PHE A 101 0.17 -7.89 3.35
CA PHE A 101 0.02 -7.18 4.62
C PHE A 101 -0.67 -8.01 5.71
N GLY A 102 -1.60 -8.88 5.34
CA GLY A 102 -2.30 -9.77 6.26
C GLY A 102 -1.45 -10.96 6.73
N VAL A 103 -0.59 -11.47 5.84
CA VAL A 103 0.34 -12.59 6.10
C VAL A 103 1.38 -12.21 7.14
N TYR A 104 2.07 -11.09 6.94
CA TYR A 104 3.14 -10.66 7.83
C TYR A 104 2.59 -9.93 9.07
N LYS A 105 3.23 -10.15 10.22
CA LYS A 105 2.88 -9.45 11.48
C LYS A 105 3.91 -8.40 11.86
N ASP A 106 5.15 -8.54 11.41
CA ASP A 106 6.21 -7.56 11.64
C ASP A 106 6.06 -6.31 10.76
N ASN A 107 6.57 -5.20 11.24
CA ASN A 107 6.51 -3.92 10.54
C ASN A 107 7.51 -3.81 9.38
N MET A 108 8.53 -4.69 9.29
CA MET A 108 9.53 -4.63 8.21
C MET A 108 8.90 -4.91 6.84
N VAL A 109 7.86 -5.74 6.79
CA VAL A 109 7.09 -5.97 5.55
C VAL A 109 5.85 -5.08 5.49
N ARG A 110 5.10 -4.95 6.59
CA ARG A 110 3.81 -4.24 6.57
C ARG A 110 3.95 -2.75 6.24
N VAL A 111 5.00 -2.07 6.74
CA VAL A 111 5.19 -0.63 6.48
C VAL A 111 5.49 -0.37 4.99
N PRO A 112 6.48 -1.05 4.35
CA PRO A 112 6.70 -0.89 2.91
C PRO A 112 5.46 -1.22 2.06
N VAL A 113 4.67 -2.22 2.45
CA VAL A 113 3.42 -2.57 1.75
C VAL A 113 2.45 -1.40 1.78
N LEU A 114 2.18 -0.83 2.97
CA LEU A 114 1.29 0.32 3.12
C LEU A 114 1.78 1.54 2.34
N GLN A 115 3.08 1.82 2.37
CA GLN A 115 3.68 2.90 1.58
C GLN A 115 3.55 2.67 0.07
N THR A 116 3.57 1.42 -0.37
CA THR A 116 3.37 1.06 -1.78
C THR A 116 1.92 1.21 -2.18
N LEU A 117 0.98 0.73 -1.36
CA LEU A 117 -0.46 0.92 -1.57
C LEU A 117 -0.85 2.39 -1.67
N ALA A 118 -0.21 3.27 -0.89
CA ALA A 118 -0.39 4.72 -0.95
C ALA A 118 -0.13 5.34 -2.33
N GLU A 119 0.60 4.65 -3.21
CA GLU A 119 0.94 5.12 -4.56
C GLU A 119 0.23 4.33 -5.65
N VAL A 120 0.10 3.00 -5.49
CA VAL A 120 -0.39 2.12 -6.56
C VAL A 120 -1.89 1.82 -6.48
N ALA A 121 -2.53 2.10 -5.35
CA ALA A 121 -3.96 1.82 -5.12
C ALA A 121 -4.89 3.04 -5.33
N ILE A 122 -4.41 4.12 -5.95
CA ILE A 122 -5.21 5.32 -6.22
C ILE A 122 -6.44 4.94 -7.08
N GLY A 123 -7.63 5.32 -6.60
CA GLY A 123 -8.90 4.97 -7.24
C GLY A 123 -9.38 3.52 -7.00
N ASN A 124 -8.60 2.68 -6.32
CA ASN A 124 -9.01 1.33 -5.95
C ASN A 124 -9.90 1.37 -4.68
N LYS A 125 -11.22 1.33 -4.89
CA LYS A 125 -12.23 1.38 -3.83
C LYS A 125 -12.18 0.19 -2.87
N HIS A 126 -11.76 -0.97 -3.36
CA HIS A 126 -11.63 -2.17 -2.51
C HIS A 126 -10.53 -1.97 -1.48
N ILE A 127 -9.32 -1.62 -1.93
CA ILE A 127 -8.18 -1.37 -1.04
C ILE A 127 -8.43 -0.22 -0.08
N LEU A 128 -9.05 0.87 -0.55
CA LEU A 128 -9.42 1.98 0.32
C LEU A 128 -10.34 1.52 1.47
N LYS A 129 -11.37 0.72 1.16
CA LYS A 129 -12.29 0.16 2.16
C LYS A 129 -11.54 -0.69 3.18
N GLU A 130 -10.62 -1.53 2.72
CA GLU A 130 -9.82 -2.39 3.57
C GLU A 130 -8.88 -1.60 4.50
N LEU A 131 -8.24 -0.55 4.00
CA LEU A 131 -7.41 0.36 4.79
C LEU A 131 -8.24 1.13 5.83
N ASN A 132 -9.43 1.62 5.46
CA ASN A 132 -10.36 2.27 6.38
C ASN A 132 -10.81 1.33 7.50
N SER A 133 -11.16 0.08 7.15
CA SER A 133 -11.50 -0.99 8.12
C SER A 133 -10.34 -1.29 9.08
N SER A 134 -9.11 -1.31 8.57
CA SER A 134 -7.90 -1.47 9.38
C SER A 134 -7.71 -0.31 10.37
N LEU A 135 -7.87 0.95 9.94
CA LEU A 135 -7.81 2.11 10.85
C LEU A 135 -8.88 2.03 11.94
N ASP A 136 -10.12 1.71 11.58
CA ASP A 136 -11.23 1.57 12.53
C ASP A 136 -10.91 0.51 13.60
N THR A 137 -10.41 -0.64 13.14
CA THR A 137 -10.01 -1.74 14.00
C THR A 137 -8.90 -1.32 14.96
N GLN A 138 -7.85 -0.64 14.48
CA GLN A 138 -6.75 -0.18 15.35
C GLN A 138 -7.23 0.87 16.36
N ALA A 139 -8.06 1.83 15.94
CA ALA A 139 -8.60 2.85 16.83
C ALA A 139 -9.49 2.24 17.92
N THR A 140 -10.35 1.28 17.55
CA THR A 140 -11.22 0.55 18.48
C THR A 140 -10.42 -0.28 19.48
N LEU A 141 -9.43 -1.03 19.00
CA LEU A 141 -8.56 -1.84 19.86
C LEU A 141 -7.76 -0.97 20.84
N PHE A 142 -7.27 0.19 20.40
CA PHE A 142 -6.57 1.14 21.27
C PHE A 142 -7.48 1.69 22.37
N LYS A 143 -8.70 2.10 22.02
CA LYS A 143 -9.71 2.54 23.01
C LYS A 143 -10.05 1.43 24.02
N ALA A 144 -9.98 0.17 23.61
CA ALA A 144 -10.14 -0.99 24.47
C ALA A 144 -8.88 -1.38 25.27
N GLY A 145 -7.78 -0.62 25.16
CA GLY A 145 -6.54 -0.81 25.93
C GLY A 145 -5.44 -1.63 25.23
N THR A 146 -5.64 -2.03 23.97
CA THR A 146 -4.62 -2.76 23.19
C THR A 146 -3.70 -1.79 22.46
N ARG A 147 -2.38 -1.86 22.70
CA ARG A 147 -1.43 -0.99 22.01
C ARG A 147 -1.19 -1.44 20.56
N PRO A 148 -1.39 -0.56 19.56
CA PRO A 148 -1.06 -0.87 18.17
C PRO A 148 0.45 -0.85 17.94
N ASP A 149 0.89 -1.45 16.84
CA ASP A 149 2.20 -1.13 16.27
C ASP A 149 2.12 0.28 15.67
N GLU A 150 2.76 1.25 16.33
CA GLU A 150 2.69 2.66 15.93
C GLU A 150 3.23 2.91 14.53
N ALA A 151 4.26 2.18 14.08
CA ALA A 151 4.82 2.34 12.74
C ALA A 151 3.83 1.87 11.66
N VAL A 152 3.13 0.76 11.92
CA VAL A 152 2.09 0.24 11.02
C VAL A 152 0.88 1.18 11.00
N LEU A 153 0.46 1.69 12.17
CA LEU A 153 -0.66 2.64 12.25
C LEU A 153 -0.33 3.95 11.52
N ASP A 154 0.86 4.52 11.76
CA ASP A 154 1.36 5.73 11.09
C ASP A 154 1.38 5.56 9.56
N ALA A 155 1.90 4.42 9.08
CA ALA A 155 1.91 4.10 7.65
C ALA A 155 0.50 3.88 7.07
N THR A 156 -0.45 3.37 7.86
CA THR A 156 -1.84 3.20 7.41
C THR A 156 -2.53 4.55 7.27
N VAL A 157 -2.36 5.45 8.26
CA VAL A 157 -2.85 6.83 8.19
C VAL A 157 -2.26 7.56 6.99
N TYR A 158 -0.96 7.40 6.74
CA TYR A 158 -0.30 7.93 5.56
C TYR A 158 -0.92 7.40 4.26
N ALA A 159 -1.11 6.08 4.14
CA ALA A 159 -1.66 5.47 2.94
C ALA A 159 -3.08 5.99 2.66
N VAL A 160 -3.95 6.00 3.67
CA VAL A 160 -5.32 6.50 3.54
C VAL A 160 -5.36 7.98 3.14
N GLY A 161 -4.57 8.84 3.80
CA GLY A 161 -4.49 10.26 3.44
C GLY A 161 -3.96 10.49 2.02
N ARG A 162 -3.07 9.63 1.52
CA ARG A 162 -2.55 9.69 0.14
C ARG A 162 -3.55 9.24 -0.91
N LEU A 163 -4.43 8.29 -0.57
CA LEU A 163 -5.53 7.88 -1.45
C LEU A 163 -6.61 8.96 -1.57
N GLY A 164 -6.75 9.81 -0.55
CA GLY A 164 -7.44 11.10 -0.66
C GLY A 164 -8.97 11.04 -0.69
N ASP A 165 -9.59 9.88 -0.55
CA ASP A 165 -11.05 9.79 -0.68
C ASP A 165 -11.79 10.31 0.57
N SER A 166 -12.78 11.18 0.36
CA SER A 166 -13.61 11.76 1.43
C SER A 166 -14.22 10.74 2.40
N SER A 167 -14.53 9.52 1.93
CA SER A 167 -15.12 8.46 2.78
C SER A 167 -14.16 8.00 3.88
N SER A 168 -12.88 8.33 3.80
CA SER A 168 -11.88 8.05 4.83
C SER A 168 -11.91 9.02 6.02
N PHE A 169 -12.62 10.15 5.92
CA PHE A 169 -12.65 11.16 6.98
C PHE A 169 -13.04 10.59 8.36
N PRO A 170 -14.14 9.83 8.52
CA PRO A 170 -14.55 9.33 9.84
C PRO A 170 -13.49 8.43 10.49
N TYR A 171 -12.77 7.65 9.67
CA TYR A 171 -11.74 6.72 10.13
C TYR A 171 -10.47 7.44 10.57
N LEU A 172 -10.03 8.45 9.81
CA LEU A 172 -8.92 9.30 10.19
C LEU A 172 -9.25 10.14 11.43
N PHE A 173 -10.47 10.65 11.54
CA PHE A 173 -10.95 11.38 12.72
C PHE A 173 -11.01 10.48 13.97
N ALA A 174 -11.41 9.22 13.82
CA ALA A 174 -11.37 8.25 14.91
C ALA A 174 -9.95 8.01 15.43
N VAL A 175 -8.94 7.99 14.55
CA VAL A 175 -7.52 7.87 14.95
C VAL A 175 -7.01 9.16 15.57
N TYR A 176 -7.37 10.32 15.03
CA TYR A 176 -7.04 11.63 15.58
C TYR A 176 -7.54 11.75 17.04
N THR A 177 -8.82 11.45 17.27
CA THR A 177 -9.44 11.48 18.60
C THR A 177 -8.93 10.39 19.54
N ALA A 178 -8.52 9.24 19.01
CA ALA A 178 -7.89 8.19 19.82
C ALA A 178 -6.58 8.66 20.45
N SER A 179 -5.88 9.63 19.84
CA SER A 179 -4.68 10.26 20.41
C SER A 179 -3.60 9.25 20.83
N VAL A 180 -3.35 8.25 19.98
CA VAL A 180 -2.39 7.16 20.24
C VAL A 180 -1.00 7.71 20.60
N SER A 181 -0.50 8.64 19.78
CA SER A 181 0.71 9.41 20.03
C SER A 181 0.64 10.72 19.26
N LYS A 182 1.41 11.73 19.69
CA LYS A 182 1.39 13.06 19.04
C LYS A 182 1.69 12.96 17.53
N SER A 183 2.68 12.15 17.15
CA SER A 183 3.05 11.96 15.73
C SER A 183 1.89 11.41 14.90
N ILE A 184 1.17 10.41 15.42
CA ILE A 184 0.04 9.80 14.73
C ILE A 184 -1.14 10.77 14.67
N THR A 185 -1.40 11.51 15.75
CA THR A 185 -2.44 12.55 15.78
C THR A 185 -2.16 13.65 14.76
N ASP A 186 -0.94 14.19 14.72
CA ASP A 186 -0.54 15.23 13.76
C ASP A 186 -0.68 14.73 12.31
N ARG A 187 -0.28 13.47 12.06
CA ARG A 187 -0.42 12.84 10.75
C ARG A 187 -1.88 12.63 10.37
N ALA A 188 -2.73 12.20 11.29
CA ALA A 188 -4.16 12.04 11.05
C ALA A 188 -4.81 13.38 10.70
N GLY A 189 -4.47 14.46 11.43
CA GLY A 189 -4.90 15.81 11.09
C GLY A 189 -4.49 16.22 9.67
N THR A 190 -3.21 16.02 9.32
CA THR A 190 -2.68 16.31 7.98
C THR A 190 -3.40 15.48 6.90
N ALA A 191 -3.65 14.20 7.17
CA ALA A 191 -4.34 13.30 6.25
C ALA A 191 -5.80 13.71 6.04
N MET A 192 -6.52 14.11 7.08
CA MET A 192 -7.91 14.60 6.96
C MET A 192 -7.99 15.87 6.11
N ALA A 193 -7.04 16.80 6.30
CA ALA A 193 -6.96 18.03 5.53
C ALA A 193 -6.57 17.81 4.05
N ALA A 194 -6.01 16.65 3.72
CA ALA A 194 -5.60 16.28 2.37
C ALA A 194 -6.67 15.48 1.59
N LEU A 195 -7.81 15.16 2.22
CA LEU A 195 -8.90 14.46 1.54
C LEU A 195 -9.60 15.36 0.54
N ASP A 196 -10.14 14.76 -0.52
CA ASP A 196 -11.05 15.38 -1.46
C ASP A 196 -12.32 15.84 -0.73
N GLY A 197 -12.80 17.03 -1.09
CA GLY A 197 -14.02 17.62 -0.53
C GLY A 197 -13.76 18.86 0.33
N ASP A 198 -14.79 19.29 1.05
CA ASP A 198 -14.70 20.46 1.93
C ASP A 198 -14.44 20.00 3.37
N TYR A 199 -13.18 20.16 3.80
CA TYR A 199 -12.74 19.84 5.15
C TYR A 199 -13.57 20.55 6.23
N ALA A 200 -13.95 21.81 6.00
CA ALA A 200 -14.78 22.55 6.95
C ALA A 200 -16.18 21.94 7.08
N SER A 201 -16.75 21.46 5.97
CA SER A 201 -18.03 20.74 5.98
C SER A 201 -17.94 19.42 6.76
N PHE A 202 -16.83 18.69 6.66
CA PHE A 202 -16.64 17.47 7.44
C PHE A 202 -16.58 17.74 8.96
N LEU A 203 -15.80 18.75 9.38
CA LEU A 203 -15.72 19.15 10.78
C LEU A 203 -17.05 19.69 11.31
N ALA A 204 -17.76 20.49 10.50
CA ALA A 204 -19.08 21.00 10.86
C ALA A 204 -20.08 19.86 11.12
N GLU A 205 -20.01 18.79 10.32
CA GLU A 205 -20.86 17.62 10.54
C GLU A 205 -20.57 16.93 11.87
N VAL A 206 -19.29 16.79 12.25
CA VAL A 206 -18.89 16.26 13.56
C VAL A 206 -19.45 17.12 14.69
N ILE A 207 -19.25 18.44 14.61
CA ILE A 207 -19.72 19.40 15.61
C ILE A 207 -21.25 19.32 15.78
N ARG A 208 -21.98 19.10 14.68
CA ARG A 208 -23.44 19.04 14.69
C ARG A 208 -23.97 17.75 15.33
N SER A 209 -23.34 16.60 15.04
CA SER A 209 -23.96 15.29 15.24
C SER A 209 -23.29 14.40 16.31
N HIS A 210 -22.09 14.73 16.79
CA HIS A 210 -21.31 13.86 17.68
C HIS A 210 -21.33 14.30 19.16
N PRO A 211 -20.89 13.45 20.12
CA PRO A 211 -20.78 13.80 21.54
C PRO A 211 -19.81 14.97 21.81
N PRO A 212 -19.92 15.68 22.95
CA PRO A 212 -19.12 16.87 23.25
C PRO A 212 -17.59 16.72 23.09
N ALA A 213 -17.04 15.55 23.43
CA ALA A 213 -15.60 15.29 23.28
C ALA A 213 -15.14 15.37 21.81
N ASP A 214 -15.91 14.78 20.91
CA ASP A 214 -15.64 14.81 19.46
C ASP A 214 -15.85 16.21 18.88
N LYS A 215 -16.78 16.99 19.44
CA LYS A 215 -16.96 18.41 19.06
C LYS A 215 -15.73 19.24 19.43
N SER A 216 -15.16 19.04 20.61
CA SER A 216 -13.92 19.72 21.03
C SER A 216 -12.77 19.37 20.10
N ALA A 217 -12.58 18.08 19.82
CA ALA A 217 -11.55 17.63 18.88
C ALA A 217 -11.75 18.18 17.46
N ALA A 218 -12.99 18.29 16.97
CA ALA A 218 -13.26 18.90 15.67
C ALA A 218 -12.94 20.41 15.63
N LEU A 219 -13.16 21.12 16.74
CA LEU A 219 -12.76 22.54 16.87
C LEU A 219 -11.24 22.72 16.98
N GLU A 220 -10.52 21.77 17.57
CA GLU A 220 -9.05 21.78 17.62
C GLU A 220 -8.41 21.43 16.28
N ALA A 221 -9.11 20.65 15.44
CA ALA A 221 -8.64 20.20 14.14
C ALA A 221 -8.89 21.20 13.00
N GLY A 222 -9.78 22.18 13.19
CA GLY A 222 -10.12 23.23 12.21
C GLY A 222 -9.38 24.53 12.46
#